data_AF-A0A369PW72-F1
#
_entry.id   AF-A0A369PW72-F1
#
_cell.length_a   1.000
_cell.length_b   1.000
_cell.length_c   1.000
_cell.angle_alpha   90.00
_cell.angle_beta   90.00
_cell.angle_gamma   90.00
#
_symmetry.space_group_name_H-M   'P 1'
#
loop_
_entity.id
_entity.type
_entity.pdbx_description
1 polymer ?
#
loop_
_entity_poly.entity_id
_entity_poly.type
_entity_poly.pdbx_seq_one_letter_code
_entity_poly.pdbx_strand_id
1 'polypeptide(L)'
;MKTNDYEYLLSKIYHNGVLSKAGLNADLYLKMQQEYNNLKVLETENGAFDGDYAFRKSFLIVRNYVQQAIKDGLKSFQFSMQATDIDKLSYMIAMLNRNFFDKKSLDKIISTASSVFNQYNLKN
;
A
#
# COMPACT_ATOMS: atom_id res chain seq x y z
N MET A 1 -0.52 14.06 -2.78
CA MET A 1 -0.82 13.29 -1.55
C MET A 1 0.39 13.34 -0.64
N LYS A 2 0.23 13.45 0.69
CA LYS A 2 1.39 13.40 1.60
C LYS A 2 1.96 11.98 1.52
N THR A 3 3.28 11.84 1.37
CA THR A 3 4.05 10.57 1.41
C THR A 3 3.65 9.68 2.60
N ASN A 4 3.07 10.32 3.62
CA ASN A 4 2.51 9.77 4.83
C ASN A 4 1.46 8.67 4.66
N ASP A 5 0.59 8.67 3.64
CA ASP A 5 -0.53 7.71 3.60
C ASP A 5 -0.05 6.27 3.34
N TYR A 6 0.97 6.11 2.50
CA TYR A 6 1.58 4.81 2.19
C TYR A 6 2.41 4.29 3.36
N GLU A 7 3.25 5.14 3.93
CA GLU A 7 3.97 4.87 5.19
C GLU A 7 3.00 4.52 6.32
N TYR A 8 1.87 5.21 6.41
CA TYR A 8 0.85 4.93 7.41
C TYR A 8 0.21 3.56 7.21
N LEU A 9 -0.15 3.21 5.97
CA LEU A 9 -0.70 1.89 5.65
C LEU A 9 0.26 0.79 6.10
N LEU A 10 1.51 0.88 5.67
CA LEU A 10 2.52 -0.12 5.96
C LEU A 10 2.84 -0.18 7.46
N SER A 11 2.98 0.96 8.13
CA SER A 11 3.26 0.98 9.56
C SER A 11 2.09 0.45 10.40
N LYS A 12 0.85 0.74 10.02
CA LYS A 12 -0.32 0.20 10.73
C LYS A 12 -0.43 -1.31 10.64
N ILE A 13 -0.13 -1.89 9.48
CA ILE A 13 -0.22 -3.34 9.30
C ILE A 13 1.02 -4.06 9.85
N TYR A 14 2.21 -3.52 9.54
CA TYR A 14 3.47 -4.22 9.74
C TYR A 14 4.32 -3.69 10.90
N HIS A 15 4.15 -2.44 11.34
CA HIS A 15 4.92 -1.92 12.48
C HIS A 15 4.27 -2.26 13.83
N ASN A 16 2.94 -2.36 13.89
CA ASN A 16 2.22 -2.61 15.17
C ASN A 16 1.63 -4.02 15.34
N GLY A 17 1.44 -4.81 14.28
CA GLY A 17 0.61 -6.02 14.36
C GLY A 17 1.31 -7.37 14.23
N VAL A 18 2.34 -7.50 13.38
CA VAL A 18 2.76 -8.83 12.89
C VAL A 18 4.27 -9.09 12.97
N LEU A 19 5.09 -8.06 13.09
CA LEU A 19 6.50 -8.14 12.66
C LEU A 19 7.53 -7.69 13.72
N SER A 20 7.09 -7.37 14.92
CA SER A 20 7.99 -7.15 16.08
C SER A 20 8.77 -8.41 16.48
N LYS A 21 8.35 -9.60 16.03
CA LYS A 21 8.95 -10.90 16.43
C LYS A 21 9.95 -11.50 15.45
N ALA A 22 10.15 -10.95 14.25
CA ALA A 22 10.85 -11.68 13.18
C ALA A 22 12.15 -11.06 12.64
N GLY A 23 12.62 -9.91 13.16
CA GLY A 23 13.90 -9.31 12.72
C GLY A 23 14.02 -8.97 11.22
N LEU A 24 12.93 -9.11 10.45
CA LEU A 24 12.92 -9.19 8.98
C LEU A 24 12.49 -7.88 8.30
N ASN A 25 12.31 -6.76 9.03
CA ASN A 25 11.38 -5.71 8.57
C ASN A 25 11.89 -4.32 8.31
N ALA A 26 13.07 -3.94 8.79
CA ALA A 26 13.60 -2.63 8.43
C ALA A 26 13.91 -2.58 6.93
N ASP A 27 14.60 -3.58 6.39
CA ASP A 27 15.04 -3.61 4.99
C ASP A 27 13.86 -3.75 4.02
N LEU A 28 12.87 -4.59 4.33
CA LEU A 28 11.68 -4.74 3.50
C LEU A 28 10.85 -3.45 3.50
N TYR A 29 10.66 -2.83 4.66
CA TYR A 29 9.95 -1.55 4.78
C TYR A 29 10.68 -0.42 4.04
N LEU A 30 12.00 -0.34 4.18
CA LEU A 30 12.83 0.62 3.46
C LEU A 30 12.72 0.41 1.95
N LYS A 31 12.76 -0.85 1.48
CA LYS A 31 12.56 -1.18 0.07
C LYS A 31 11.17 -0.79 -0.42
N MET A 32 10.13 -1.05 0.37
CA MET A 32 8.76 -0.62 0.06
C MET A 32 8.66 0.90 -0.11
N GLN A 33 9.29 1.68 0.79
CA GLN A 33 9.32 3.14 0.72
C GLN A 33 10.13 3.64 -0.48
N GLN A 34 11.29 3.04 -0.75
CA GLN A 34 12.14 3.39 -1.89
C GLN A 34 11.37 3.24 -3.21
N GLU A 35 10.69 2.10 -3.41
CA GLU A 35 9.93 1.85 -4.64
C GLU A 35 8.77 2.84 -4.82
N TYR A 36 8.11 3.25 -3.73
CA TYR A 36 7.07 4.27 -3.78
C TYR A 36 7.63 5.67 -4.10
N ASN A 37 8.82 6.00 -3.58
CA ASN A 37 9.51 7.24 -3.91
C ASN A 37 9.97 7.25 -5.37
N ASN A 38 10.45 6.12 -5.90
CA ASN A 38 10.84 5.97 -7.31
C ASN A 38 9.67 6.32 -8.23
N LEU A 39 8.44 5.90 -7.90
CA LEU A 39 7.26 6.26 -8.69
C LEU A 39 7.06 7.77 -8.84
N LYS A 40 7.42 8.57 -7.82
CA LYS A 40 7.29 10.02 -7.89
C LYS A 40 8.33 10.64 -8.83
N VAL A 41 9.55 10.11 -8.83
CA VAL A 41 10.64 10.57 -9.70
C VAL A 41 10.34 10.19 -11.15
N LEU A 42 9.96 8.93 -11.38
CA LEU A 42 9.74 8.37 -12.71
C LEU A 42 8.49 8.95 -13.39
N GLU A 43 7.44 9.32 -12.63
CA GLU A 43 6.27 10.03 -13.18
C GLU A 43 6.63 11.41 -13.78
N THR A 44 7.72 12.03 -13.30
CA THR A 44 8.20 13.32 -13.84
C THR A 44 9.13 13.21 -15.04
N GLU A 45 9.63 12.00 -15.35
CA GLU A 45 10.57 11.72 -16.45
C GLU A 45 9.86 11.31 -17.77
N ASN A 46 8.58 11.68 -17.92
CA ASN A 46 7.72 11.29 -19.06
C ASN A 46 8.44 11.41 -20.42
N GLY A 47 8.57 10.29 -21.14
CA GLY A 47 9.00 10.24 -22.54
C GLY A 47 10.21 9.34 -22.82
N ALA A 48 10.97 8.93 -21.82
CA ALA A 48 12.08 7.97 -21.99
C ALA A 48 11.58 6.51 -21.86
N PHE A 49 11.94 5.65 -22.82
CA PHE A 49 11.57 4.22 -22.81
C PHE A 49 12.03 3.50 -21.53
N ASP A 50 13.25 3.80 -21.06
CA ASP A 50 13.80 3.27 -19.82
C ASP A 50 13.04 3.77 -18.58
N GLY A 51 12.51 5.00 -18.64
CA GLY A 51 11.66 5.60 -17.61
C GLY A 51 10.31 4.90 -17.49
N ASP A 52 9.66 4.55 -18.61
CA ASP A 52 8.38 3.80 -18.59
C ASP A 52 8.57 2.37 -18.06
N TYR A 53 9.65 1.69 -18.45
CA TYR A 53 9.97 0.37 -17.91
C TYR A 53 10.23 0.40 -16.40
N ALA A 54 11.08 1.32 -15.94
CA ALA A 54 11.37 1.49 -14.52
C ALA A 54 10.10 1.85 -13.73
N PHE A 55 9.26 2.75 -14.27
CA PHE A 55 7.99 3.14 -13.66
C PHE A 55 7.09 1.92 -13.48
N ARG A 56 6.85 1.15 -14.55
CA ARG A 56 5.99 -0.05 -14.49
C ARG A 56 6.53 -1.08 -13.51
N LYS A 57 7.85 -1.28 -13.45
CA LYS A 57 8.48 -2.18 -12.48
C LYS A 57 8.20 -1.76 -11.04
N SER A 58 8.54 -0.52 -10.67
CA SER A 58 8.26 0.00 -9.32
C SER A 58 6.77 0.00 -9.01
N PHE A 59 5.94 0.27 -10.02
CA PHE A 59 4.48 0.28 -9.87
C PHE A 59 3.94 -1.09 -9.47
N LEU A 60 4.37 -2.16 -10.16
CA LEU A 60 3.98 -3.53 -9.83
C LEU A 60 4.42 -3.93 -8.43
N ILE A 61 5.64 -3.54 -8.04
CA ILE A 61 6.18 -3.83 -6.72
C ILE A 61 5.32 -3.16 -5.64
N VAL A 62 5.09 -1.85 -5.74
CA VAL A 62 4.24 -1.10 -4.81
C VAL A 62 2.82 -1.66 -4.78
N ARG A 63 2.23 -1.93 -5.95
CA ARG A 63 0.88 -2.50 -6.06
C ARG A 63 0.76 -3.82 -5.29
N ASN A 64 1.76 -4.70 -5.41
CA ASN A 64 1.79 -5.96 -4.68
C ASN A 64 1.88 -5.74 -3.17
N TYR A 65 2.72 -4.81 -2.72
CA TYR A 65 2.84 -4.48 -1.29
C TYR A 65 1.55 -3.90 -0.71
N VAL A 66 0.88 -2.99 -1.42
CA VAL A 66 -0.42 -2.45 -1.01
C VAL A 66 -1.47 -3.55 -0.93
N GLN A 67 -1.51 -4.45 -1.92
CA GLN A 67 -2.45 -5.56 -1.92
C GLN A 67 -2.23 -6.51 -0.74
N GLN A 68 -0.97 -6.83 -0.43
CA GLN A 68 -0.60 -7.65 0.72
C GLN A 68 -1.02 -6.97 2.02
N ALA A 69 -0.70 -5.67 2.18
CA ALA A 69 -1.06 -4.91 3.37
C ALA A 69 -2.58 -4.91 3.63
N ILE A 70 -3.40 -4.70 2.58
CA ILE A 70 -4.86 -4.75 2.73
C ILE A 70 -5.34 -6.15 3.13
N LYS A 71 -4.80 -7.21 2.52
CA LYS A 71 -5.16 -8.60 2.87
C LYS A 71 -4.80 -8.95 4.30
N ASP A 72 -3.61 -8.55 4.74
CA ASP A 72 -3.14 -8.81 6.10
C ASP A 72 -3.93 -8.00 7.11
N GLY A 73 -4.22 -6.73 6.82
CA GLY A 73 -5.11 -5.90 7.64
C GLY A 73 -6.52 -6.51 7.76
N LEU A 74 -7.13 -6.94 6.65
CA LEU A 74 -8.43 -7.61 6.71
C LEU A 74 -8.42 -8.81 7.67
N LYS A 75 -7.37 -9.64 7.63
CA LYS A 75 -7.23 -10.77 8.57
C LYS A 75 -7.06 -10.30 10.02
N SER A 76 -6.22 -9.30 10.26
CA SER A 76 -5.92 -8.79 11.59
C SER A 76 -7.11 -8.09 12.26
N PHE A 77 -7.97 -7.42 11.46
CA PHE A 77 -9.07 -6.61 11.97
C PHE A 77 -10.46 -7.22 11.71
N GLN A 78 -10.58 -8.43 11.13
CA GLN A 78 -11.87 -9.00 10.71
C GLN A 78 -12.95 -9.01 11.79
N PHE A 79 -12.57 -9.16 13.07
CA PHE A 79 -13.51 -9.24 14.19
C PHE A 79 -13.97 -7.87 14.72
N SER A 80 -13.26 -6.80 14.38
CA SER A 80 -13.59 -5.43 14.79
C SER A 80 -14.13 -4.56 13.65
N MET A 81 -13.95 -5.00 12.40
CA MET A 81 -14.38 -4.25 11.22
C MET A 81 -15.88 -4.35 10.94
N GLN A 82 -16.46 -3.23 10.51
CA GLN A 82 -17.81 -3.20 9.94
C GLN A 82 -17.80 -3.87 8.56
N ALA A 83 -18.91 -4.55 8.23
CA ALA A 83 -19.06 -5.21 6.93
C ALA A 83 -18.85 -4.25 5.73
N THR A 84 -19.33 -3.01 5.86
CA THR A 84 -19.16 -1.95 4.85
C THR A 84 -17.69 -1.61 4.57
N ASP A 85 -16.84 -1.63 5.60
CA ASP A 85 -15.41 -1.39 5.45
C ASP A 85 -14.66 -2.60 4.92
N ILE A 86 -15.10 -3.82 5.28
CA ILE A 86 -14.61 -5.07 4.68
C ILE A 86 -14.89 -5.08 3.17
N ASP A 87 -16.11 -4.71 2.77
CA ASP A 87 -16.51 -4.63 1.36
C ASP A 87 -15.68 -3.58 0.62
N LYS A 88 -15.46 -2.41 1.24
CA LYS A 88 -14.62 -1.34 0.67
C LYS A 88 -13.19 -1.80 0.44
N LEU A 89 -12.56 -2.47 1.41
CA LEU A 89 -11.20 -3.00 1.27
C LEU A 89 -11.12 -4.14 0.24
N SER A 90 -12.14 -5.00 0.20
CA SER A 90 -12.25 -6.07 -0.80
C SER A 90 -12.36 -5.50 -2.22
N TYR A 91 -13.13 -4.42 -2.38
CA TYR A 91 -13.19 -3.68 -3.63
C TYR A 91 -11.85 -3.05 -4.01
N MET A 92 -11.08 -2.50 -3.06
CA MET A 92 -9.72 -2.01 -3.32
C MET A 92 -8.78 -3.13 -3.82
N ILE A 93 -8.86 -4.34 -3.25
CA ILE A 93 -8.11 -5.50 -3.75
C ILE A 93 -8.52 -5.83 -5.19
N ALA A 94 -9.81 -5.83 -5.49
CA ALA A 94 -10.30 -6.10 -6.84
C ALA A 94 -9.81 -5.05 -7.84
N MET A 95 -9.72 -3.78 -7.43
CA MET A 95 -9.13 -2.70 -8.24
C MET A 95 -7.63 -2.93 -8.49
N LEU A 96 -6.87 -3.35 -7.48
CA LEU A 96 -5.44 -3.65 -7.60
C LEU A 96 -5.15 -4.81 -8.57
N ASN A 97 -6.09 -5.73 -8.76
CA ASN A 97 -5.98 -6.84 -9.71
C ASN A 97 -6.23 -6.43 -11.18
N ARG A 98 -6.72 -5.22 -11.44
CA ARG A 98 -6.96 -4.73 -12.81
C ARG A 98 -5.64 -4.35 -13.47
N ASN A 99 -5.64 -4.36 -14.81
CA ASN A 99 -4.50 -3.89 -15.58
C ASN A 99 -4.51 -2.36 -15.66
N PHE A 100 -3.83 -1.69 -14.74
CA PHE A 100 -3.62 -0.24 -14.76
C PHE A 100 -2.19 0.10 -14.33
N PHE A 101 -1.69 1.22 -14.85
CA PHE A 101 -0.36 1.77 -14.58
C PHE A 101 -0.48 3.29 -14.44
N ASP A 102 -1.33 3.72 -13.52
CA ASP A 102 -1.59 5.13 -13.21
C ASP A 102 -1.35 5.34 -11.72
N LYS A 103 -0.39 6.22 -11.39
CA LYS A 103 -0.01 6.51 -10.02
C LYS A 103 -1.17 7.14 -9.24
N LYS A 104 -2.02 7.96 -9.88
CA LYS A 104 -3.14 8.63 -9.18
C LYS A 104 -4.17 7.63 -8.68
N SER A 105 -4.48 6.60 -9.46
CA SER A 105 -5.37 5.50 -9.06
C SER A 105 -4.75 4.70 -7.92
N LEU A 106 -3.45 4.40 -7.99
CA LEU A 106 -2.74 3.69 -6.92
C LEU A 106 -2.75 4.50 -5.62
N ASP A 107 -2.44 5.79 -5.69
CA ASP A 107 -2.48 6.74 -4.58
C ASP A 107 -3.89 6.80 -3.96
N LYS A 108 -4.94 6.85 -4.79
CA LYS A 108 -6.33 6.83 -4.31
C LYS A 108 -6.67 5.55 -3.54
N ILE A 109 -6.20 4.40 -4.03
CA ILE A 109 -6.38 3.10 -3.35
C ILE A 109 -5.67 3.13 -2.00
N ILE A 110 -4.40 3.57 -1.96
CA ILE A 110 -3.60 3.69 -0.74
C ILE A 110 -4.32 4.58 0.28
N SER A 111 -4.71 5.80 -0.11
CA SER A 111 -5.37 6.75 0.80
C SER A 111 -6.70 6.22 1.33
N THR A 112 -7.48 5.55 0.49
CA THR A 112 -8.75 4.93 0.89
C THR A 112 -8.54 3.82 1.90
N ALA A 113 -7.59 2.91 1.64
CA ALA A 113 -7.26 1.82 2.54
C ALA A 113 -6.72 2.34 3.89
N SER A 114 -5.79 3.31 3.85
CA SER A 114 -5.26 3.96 5.05
C SER A 114 -6.35 4.61 5.88
N SER A 115 -7.29 5.32 5.24
CA SER A 115 -8.42 5.95 5.93
C SER A 115 -9.33 4.93 6.61
N VAL A 116 -9.59 3.77 5.99
CA VAL A 116 -10.36 2.69 6.60
C VAL A 116 -9.63 2.13 7.83
N PHE A 117 -8.37 1.72 7.69
CA PHE A 117 -7.62 1.16 8.81
C PHE A 117 -7.39 2.14 9.96
N ASN A 118 -7.40 3.45 9.67
CA ASN A 118 -7.27 4.48 10.70
C ASN A 118 -8.42 4.47 11.72
N GLN A 119 -9.61 4.04 11.30
CA GLN A 119 -10.80 3.97 12.16
C GLN A 119 -10.67 2.86 13.22
N TYR A 120 -9.94 1.80 12.89
CA TYR A 120 -9.78 0.60 13.72
C TYR A 120 -8.57 0.69 14.64
N ASN A 121 -8.33 1.89 15.17
CA ASN A 121 -7.20 2.25 16.03
C ASN A 121 -6.75 1.04 16.88
N LEU A 122 -5.52 0.58 16.65
CA LEU A 122 -4.87 -0.42 17.50
C LEU A 122 -4.74 0.18 18.91
N LYS A 123 -5.79 0.03 19.72
CA LYS A 123 -5.65 0.02 21.16
C LYS A 123 -4.89 -1.26 21.48
N ASN A 124 -3.59 -1.10 21.71
CA ASN A 124 -2.88 -2.01 22.59
C ASN A 124 -3.51 -1.92 23.98
#